data_AF-A0A2D5AB66-F1
#
_entry.id   AF-A0A2D5AB66-F1
#
_cell.length_a   1.000
_cell.length_b   1.000
_cell.length_c   1.000
_cell.angle_alpha   90.00
_cell.angle_beta   90.00
_cell.angle_gamma   90.00
#
_symmetry.space_group_name_H-M   'P 1'
#
loop_
_entity.id
_entity.type
_entity.pdbx_description
1 polymer ?
#
loop_
_entity_poly.entity_id
_entity_poly.type
_entity_poly.pdbx_seq_one_letter_code
_entity_poly.pdbx_strand_id
1 'polypeptide(L)'
;MLAVLAAWILLPATLSASVPASVPATATADDAPRPVLAASGGRHVFVSMDGGDVTTGFEIMHFDGESGPAAGRIVARVPRRPEAIAAFGDRCWVVLPPFDADKPQREVVSFKVARNPATNLWYAEPVGRFEVLPVLPREPRLVGMAGEVDGPVAVMLPSQRAARGIDRERGEQGTPVDGVASEAASEAASEATSEADAGSEVEVEVEGDGEAELGAGATFLIGDTNRWKWSVQPPPAGFLRVRDAVLGVGGTPDGIRPVMIWTDGGDDGPAWLSAWQQGEWQSRRLTLEKASRPLAVVPSEGGILLASRAEAGSVLLDYVRPGDDGGVSLLRLGSVEPAMAGPRATVVGVAMGPWIVDADEDGLRIAVVDPLGGSVGEVVRPVDETGEFSLIHFPLTGIAMISALMAALLLRPWIERAAPREPVPGLRAMPLTRRIAALCIDLVPGAMVTIVAFDIDPAEFLESFRSGDPETAAPAVFAIVVTAVIAGIGEVFFDRSLGKVIVGGRVSSLDGTRGTAVQRGLRALLKMIVLLLPPLALLVVIDPLGRGMPELLSRTCVTTKDRIDPEAAEADTGPPKAD
;
A
#
# COMPACT_ATOMS: atom_id res chain seq x y z
N MET A 1 -30.96 -7.83 -32.66
CA MET A 1 -29.80 -7.86 -31.73
C MET A 1 -29.85 -6.78 -30.65
N LEU A 2 -30.83 -5.86 -30.64
CA LEU A 2 -31.07 -4.87 -29.58
C LEU A 2 -32.21 -5.25 -28.59
N ALA A 3 -32.75 -6.47 -28.70
CA ALA A 3 -33.85 -6.96 -27.85
C ALA A 3 -33.41 -8.01 -26.81
N VAL A 4 -32.13 -8.36 -26.75
CA VAL A 4 -31.58 -9.37 -25.83
C VAL A 4 -30.96 -8.74 -24.57
N LEU A 5 -30.73 -7.42 -24.56
CA LEU A 5 -30.14 -6.71 -23.42
C LEU A 5 -31.16 -6.23 -22.37
N ALA A 6 -32.47 -6.29 -22.65
CA ALA A 6 -33.51 -5.74 -21.76
C ALA A 6 -34.07 -6.76 -20.74
N ALA A 7 -33.65 -8.02 -20.78
CA ALA A 7 -34.24 -9.10 -19.98
C ALA A 7 -33.50 -9.43 -18.67
N TRP A 8 -32.47 -8.65 -18.29
CA TRP A 8 -31.61 -8.95 -17.14
C TRP A 8 -31.80 -8.05 -15.90
N ILE A 9 -32.77 -7.13 -15.91
CA ILE A 9 -32.90 -6.10 -14.84
C ILE A 9 -34.07 -6.32 -13.86
N LEU A 10 -34.91 -7.35 -13.99
CA LEU A 10 -36.05 -7.52 -13.08
C LEU A 10 -36.30 -8.98 -12.67
N LEU A 11 -35.75 -9.39 -11.52
CA LEU A 11 -36.30 -10.46 -10.68
C LEU A 11 -35.86 -10.29 -9.21
N PRO A 12 -36.81 -10.12 -8.26
CA PRO A 12 -36.51 -10.19 -6.83
C PRO A 12 -36.55 -11.66 -6.38
N ALA A 13 -35.48 -12.13 -5.74
CA ALA A 13 -35.42 -13.44 -5.11
C ALA A 13 -35.77 -13.31 -3.62
N THR A 14 -36.98 -13.70 -3.24
CA THR A 14 -37.35 -13.99 -1.85
C THR A 14 -37.41 -15.50 -1.66
N LEU A 15 -36.39 -16.07 -1.01
CA LEU A 15 -36.39 -17.44 -0.49
C LEU A 15 -35.74 -17.41 0.90
N SER A 16 -36.55 -17.16 1.93
CA SER A 16 -36.18 -17.42 3.32
C SER A 16 -36.23 -18.93 3.57
N ALA A 17 -35.06 -19.56 3.69
CA ALA A 17 -34.93 -20.88 4.28
C ALA A 17 -34.60 -20.71 5.78
N SER A 18 -35.53 -21.14 6.64
CA SER A 18 -35.34 -21.23 8.08
C SER A 18 -34.37 -22.36 8.43
N VAL A 19 -33.18 -22.01 8.90
CA VAL A 19 -32.19 -22.94 9.46
C VAL A 19 -32.55 -23.25 10.92
N PRO A 20 -32.55 -24.52 11.37
CA PRO A 20 -32.85 -24.85 12.76
C PRO A 20 -31.72 -24.37 13.70
N ALA A 21 -32.11 -23.75 14.80
CA ALA A 21 -31.22 -23.28 15.85
C ALA A 21 -30.46 -24.45 16.49
N SER A 22 -29.15 -24.50 16.27
CA SER A 22 -28.23 -25.33 17.04
C SER A 22 -28.01 -24.71 18.43
N VAL A 23 -28.10 -25.55 19.46
CA VAL A 23 -27.83 -25.21 20.85
C VAL A 23 -26.36 -24.76 20.98
N PRO A 24 -26.04 -23.61 21.60
CA PRO A 24 -24.66 -23.16 21.70
C PRO A 24 -23.87 -24.07 22.65
N ALA A 25 -22.72 -24.53 22.18
CA ALA A 25 -21.70 -25.09 23.03
C ALA A 25 -21.29 -24.03 24.05
N THR A 26 -21.10 -24.44 25.30
CA THR A 26 -20.56 -23.60 26.38
C THR A 26 -19.20 -23.07 25.95
N ALA A 27 -19.18 -21.82 25.48
CA ALA A 27 -17.99 -21.06 25.14
C ALA A 27 -17.05 -21.07 26.35
N THR A 28 -15.89 -21.72 26.20
CA THR A 28 -14.81 -21.61 27.16
C THR A 28 -14.34 -20.15 27.22
N ALA A 29 -13.78 -19.69 28.34
CA ALA A 29 -13.33 -18.31 28.55
C ALA A 29 -12.28 -17.77 27.54
N ASP A 30 -11.90 -18.56 26.54
CA ASP A 30 -11.02 -18.22 25.42
C ASP A 30 -11.77 -17.74 24.15
N ASP A 31 -13.11 -17.72 24.16
CA ASP A 31 -13.94 -17.31 23.00
C ASP A 31 -14.17 -15.79 22.91
N ALA A 32 -13.50 -14.98 23.75
CA ALA A 32 -13.58 -13.53 23.63
C ALA A 32 -13.06 -13.10 22.24
N PRO A 33 -13.82 -12.30 21.48
CA PRO A 33 -13.44 -11.92 20.14
C PRO A 33 -12.14 -11.11 20.20
N ARG A 34 -11.11 -11.58 19.48
CA ARG A 34 -9.79 -10.96 19.50
C ARG A 34 -9.89 -9.51 18.99
N PRO A 35 -9.25 -8.55 19.70
CA PRO A 35 -9.28 -7.16 19.28
C PRO A 35 -8.68 -7.00 17.89
N VAL A 36 -9.12 -5.96 17.18
CA VAL A 36 -8.48 -5.48 15.98
C VAL A 36 -7.06 -5.06 16.33
N LEU A 37 -6.10 -5.48 15.51
CA LEU A 37 -4.72 -5.06 15.68
C LEU A 37 -4.53 -3.73 14.96
N ALA A 38 -4.30 -2.68 15.73
CA ALA A 38 -3.98 -1.36 15.21
C ALA A 38 -2.81 -0.74 15.98
N ALA A 39 -2.00 0.04 15.27
CA ALA A 39 -0.91 0.81 15.85
C ALA A 39 -0.84 2.19 15.19
N SER A 40 -0.31 3.17 15.91
CA SER A 40 -0.09 4.52 15.39
C SER A 40 1.34 4.96 15.59
N GLY A 41 1.92 5.52 14.55
CA GLY A 41 3.19 6.27 14.59
C GLY A 41 2.98 7.77 14.84
N GLY A 42 1.82 8.18 15.36
CA GLY A 42 1.42 9.57 15.55
C GLY A 42 0.57 10.08 14.39
N ARG A 43 1.19 10.37 13.25
CA ARG A 43 0.45 10.73 12.02
C ARG A 43 -0.14 9.51 11.32
N HIS A 44 0.59 8.41 11.28
CA HIS A 44 0.23 7.25 10.48
C HIS A 44 -0.41 6.17 11.35
N VAL A 45 -1.62 5.75 10.99
CA VAL A 45 -2.30 4.63 11.65
C VAL A 45 -2.29 3.43 10.72
N PHE A 46 -1.98 2.27 11.29
CA PHE A 46 -1.98 0.99 10.60
C PHE A 46 -2.98 0.07 11.28
N VAL A 47 -3.85 -0.54 10.50
CA VAL A 47 -4.90 -1.44 10.98
C VAL A 47 -4.84 -2.74 10.20
N SER A 48 -4.74 -3.87 10.91
CA SER A 48 -4.81 -5.19 10.29
C SER A 48 -6.27 -5.63 10.16
N MET A 49 -6.64 -6.07 8.97
CA MET A 49 -7.97 -6.54 8.62
C MET A 49 -7.90 -7.93 7.98
N ASP A 50 -9.00 -8.67 8.07
CA ASP A 50 -9.17 -9.90 7.31
C ASP A 50 -9.27 -9.53 5.82
N GLY A 51 -8.47 -10.18 4.96
CA GLY A 51 -8.53 -9.94 3.51
C GLY A 51 -9.86 -10.43 2.95
N GLY A 52 -10.47 -9.67 2.04
CA GLY A 52 -11.80 -9.96 1.49
C GLY A 52 -11.96 -11.30 0.75
N ASP A 53 -10.86 -12.00 0.48
CA ASP A 53 -10.86 -13.39 -0.03
C ASP A 53 -9.83 -14.25 0.72
N VAL A 54 -10.15 -15.53 0.92
CA VAL A 54 -9.32 -16.56 1.59
C VAL A 54 -7.92 -16.65 0.96
N THR A 55 -7.80 -16.32 -0.32
CA THR A 55 -6.51 -16.33 -1.04
C THR A 55 -5.61 -15.14 -0.72
N THR A 56 -6.17 -14.03 -0.23
CA THR A 56 -5.46 -12.74 -0.08
C THR A 56 -4.77 -12.56 1.27
N GLY A 57 -5.03 -13.45 2.24
CA GLY A 57 -4.44 -13.38 3.58
C GLY A 57 -5.04 -12.25 4.41
N PHE A 58 -4.19 -11.43 5.00
CA PHE A 58 -4.57 -10.29 5.85
C PHE A 58 -4.03 -9.02 5.23
N GLU A 59 -4.81 -7.96 5.32
CA GLU A 59 -4.46 -6.66 4.74
C GLU A 59 -4.08 -5.70 5.86
N ILE A 60 -3.09 -4.86 5.59
CA ILE A 60 -2.73 -3.74 6.47
C ILE A 60 -3.18 -2.47 5.78
N MET A 61 -4.23 -1.87 6.34
CA MET A 61 -4.76 -0.60 5.91
C MET A 61 -4.06 0.54 6.65
N HIS A 62 -3.67 1.56 5.90
CA HIS A 62 -3.03 2.77 6.37
C HIS A 62 -4.02 3.93 6.35
N PHE A 63 -3.93 4.79 7.37
CA PHE A 63 -4.64 6.06 7.44
C PHE A 63 -3.65 7.19 7.69
N ASP A 64 -3.94 8.34 7.08
CA ASP A 64 -3.30 9.61 7.41
C ASP A 64 -4.13 10.33 8.47
N GLY A 65 -3.65 10.34 9.72
CA GLY A 65 -4.33 10.94 10.86
C GLY A 65 -4.61 12.44 10.70
N GLU A 66 -3.89 13.14 9.82
CA GLU A 66 -4.19 14.53 9.46
C GLU A 66 -5.40 14.66 8.51
N SER A 67 -5.62 13.66 7.65
CA SER A 67 -6.76 13.62 6.71
C SER A 67 -8.03 13.06 7.35
N GLY A 68 -7.91 12.42 8.53
CA GLY A 68 -9.01 11.80 9.27
C GLY A 68 -9.26 10.34 8.88
N PRO A 69 -10.27 9.70 9.49
CA PRO A 69 -10.48 8.26 9.37
C PRO A 69 -11.35 7.84 8.17
N ALA A 70 -11.80 8.78 7.33
CA ALA A 70 -12.75 8.49 6.25
C ALA A 70 -12.13 7.80 5.04
N ALA A 71 -10.82 7.96 4.85
CA ALA A 71 -10.08 7.41 3.72
C ALA A 71 -8.93 6.55 4.24
N GLY A 72 -8.96 5.27 3.87
CA GLY A 72 -7.90 4.31 4.18
C GLY A 72 -7.32 3.74 2.91
N ARG A 73 -6.10 3.22 2.98
CA ARG A 73 -5.44 2.59 1.84
C ARG A 73 -4.79 1.28 2.24
N ILE A 74 -5.03 0.21 1.49
CA ILE A 74 -4.25 -1.03 1.68
C ILE A 74 -2.81 -0.80 1.21
N VAL A 75 -1.87 -0.82 2.16
CA VAL A 75 -0.44 -0.60 1.87
C VAL A 75 0.37 -1.89 1.88
N ALA A 76 -0.13 -2.93 2.55
CA ALA A 76 0.56 -4.20 2.65
C ALA A 76 -0.42 -5.37 2.76
N ARG A 77 0.03 -6.55 2.31
CA ARG A 77 -0.67 -7.83 2.48
C ARG A 77 0.26 -8.83 3.11
N VAL A 78 -0.21 -9.54 4.13
CA VAL A 78 0.56 -10.55 4.85
C VAL A 78 -0.18 -11.90 4.81
N PRO A 79 0.53 -13.02 4.70
CA PRO A 79 -0.10 -14.32 4.41
C PRO A 79 -0.86 -14.93 5.60
N ARG A 80 -0.65 -14.42 6.81
CA ARG A 80 -1.15 -14.98 8.07
C ARG A 80 -1.61 -13.86 8.98
N ARG A 81 -2.53 -14.19 9.88
CA ARG A 81 -3.06 -13.23 10.86
C ARG A 81 -1.93 -12.71 11.72
N PRO A 82 -1.67 -11.40 11.78
CA PRO A 82 -0.68 -10.88 12.70
C PRO A 82 -1.01 -11.24 14.15
N GLU A 83 0.02 -11.49 14.95
CA GLU A 83 -0.10 -11.64 16.41
C GLU A 83 0.08 -10.30 17.14
N ALA A 84 0.87 -9.40 16.56
CA ALA A 84 1.06 -8.03 17.06
C ALA A 84 1.38 -7.08 15.91
N ILE A 85 1.08 -5.79 16.13
CA ILE A 85 1.43 -4.68 15.25
C ILE A 85 1.95 -3.53 16.08
N ALA A 86 2.95 -2.81 15.57
CA ALA A 86 3.52 -1.63 16.19
C ALA A 86 3.86 -0.60 15.12
N ALA A 87 3.92 0.68 15.51
CA ALA A 87 4.28 1.75 14.59
C ALA A 87 4.99 2.89 15.33
N PHE A 88 5.87 3.58 14.59
CA PHE A 88 6.56 4.79 15.04
C PHE A 88 6.89 5.63 13.81
N GLY A 89 6.48 6.90 13.79
CA GLY A 89 6.61 7.74 12.62
C GLY A 89 5.94 7.12 11.38
N ASP A 90 6.70 6.97 10.31
CA ASP A 90 6.30 6.39 9.01
C ASP A 90 6.46 4.87 8.93
N ARG A 91 6.95 4.22 9.99
CA ARG A 91 7.29 2.79 9.97
C ARG A 91 6.28 1.95 10.73
N CYS A 92 5.96 0.80 10.15
CA CYS A 92 5.10 -0.24 10.73
C CYS A 92 5.89 -1.54 10.88
N TRP A 93 5.67 -2.22 12.00
CA TRP A 93 6.19 -3.55 12.30
C TRP A 93 5.03 -4.51 12.54
N VAL A 94 5.13 -5.72 11.98
CA VAL A 94 4.12 -6.76 12.07
C VAL A 94 4.79 -8.05 12.53
N VAL A 95 4.24 -8.67 13.57
CA VAL A 95 4.66 -9.99 14.02
C VAL A 95 3.70 -11.02 13.47
N LEU A 96 4.22 -11.97 12.71
CA LEU A 96 3.45 -13.08 12.17
C LEU A 96 3.64 -14.33 13.04
N PRO A 97 2.60 -15.17 13.17
CA PRO A 97 2.71 -16.45 13.86
C PRO A 97 3.75 -17.34 13.17
N PRO A 98 4.26 -18.40 13.82
CA PRO A 98 5.14 -19.39 13.20
C PRO A 98 4.56 -20.00 11.90
N PHE A 99 5.42 -20.42 10.97
CA PHE A 99 4.99 -20.93 9.65
C PHE A 99 4.46 -22.35 9.75
N ASP A 100 5.19 -23.19 10.46
CA ASP A 100 4.89 -24.59 10.68
C ASP A 100 5.41 -25.01 12.06
N ALA A 101 5.18 -26.28 12.42
CA ALA A 101 5.68 -26.83 13.66
C ALA A 101 7.22 -26.93 13.69
N ASP A 102 7.85 -27.01 12.51
CA ASP A 102 9.28 -27.25 12.33
C ASP A 102 10.11 -25.95 12.45
N LYS A 103 9.49 -24.79 12.18
CA LYS A 103 10.04 -23.45 12.36
C LYS A 103 9.26 -22.73 13.45
N PRO A 104 9.54 -22.99 14.73
CA PRO A 104 8.79 -22.45 15.87
C PRO A 104 9.19 -21.01 16.16
N GLN A 105 9.40 -20.18 15.14
CA GLN A 105 9.83 -18.80 15.26
C GLN A 105 8.81 -17.89 14.63
N ARG A 106 8.50 -16.80 15.31
CA ARG A 106 7.63 -15.72 14.82
C ARG A 106 8.45 -14.85 13.90
N GLU A 107 7.94 -14.65 12.69
CA GLU A 107 8.56 -13.71 11.74
C GLU A 107 8.19 -12.29 12.14
N VAL A 108 9.16 -11.39 12.09
CA VAL A 108 8.94 -9.96 12.29
C VAL A 108 9.27 -9.27 10.99
N VAL A 109 8.29 -8.58 10.43
CA VAL A 109 8.43 -7.86 9.16
C VAL A 109 8.15 -6.39 9.37
N SER A 110 8.77 -5.53 8.57
CA SER A 110 8.53 -4.09 8.61
C SER A 110 8.52 -3.46 7.24
N PHE A 111 7.88 -2.31 7.15
CA PHE A 111 7.85 -1.46 5.98
C PHE A 111 7.64 -0.02 6.41
N LYS A 112 7.99 0.92 5.55
CA LYS A 112 7.67 2.33 5.71
C LYS A 112 6.51 2.72 4.81
N VAL A 113 5.84 3.82 5.11
CA VAL A 113 4.94 4.48 4.16
C VAL A 113 5.54 5.78 3.68
N ALA A 114 5.48 6.01 2.38
CA ALA A 114 5.91 7.25 1.74
C ALA A 114 4.76 7.83 0.92
N ARG A 115 4.72 9.16 0.79
CA ARG A 115 3.74 9.84 -0.05
C ARG A 115 4.31 10.03 -1.44
N ASN A 116 3.61 9.54 -2.46
CA ASN A 116 3.98 9.79 -3.84
C ASN A 116 3.68 11.26 -4.16
N PRO A 117 4.67 12.07 -4.57
CA PRO A 117 4.44 13.50 -4.83
C PRO A 117 3.53 13.75 -6.04
N ALA A 118 3.47 12.83 -7.00
CA ALA A 118 2.67 12.99 -8.22
C ALA A 118 1.18 12.65 -8.00
N THR A 119 0.91 11.53 -7.31
CA THR A 119 -0.48 11.09 -7.07
C THR A 119 -1.02 11.57 -5.73
N ASN A 120 -0.14 12.10 -4.86
CA ASN A 120 -0.45 12.49 -3.48
C ASN A 120 -0.88 11.32 -2.56
N LEU A 121 -0.71 10.08 -3.04
CA LEU A 121 -1.14 8.85 -2.37
C LEU A 121 -0.01 8.25 -1.51
N TRP A 122 -0.38 7.67 -0.37
CA TRP A 122 0.54 6.91 0.47
C TRP A 122 0.79 5.50 -0.11
N TYR A 123 2.00 4.98 0.00
CA TYR A 123 2.33 3.61 -0.43
C TYR A 123 3.41 3.02 0.48
N ALA A 124 3.45 1.68 0.57
CA ALA A 124 4.51 1.00 1.31
C ALA A 124 5.84 1.02 0.54
N GLU A 125 6.93 1.32 1.24
CA GLU A 125 8.29 1.30 0.73
C GLU A 125 9.13 0.26 1.50
N PRO A 126 9.78 -0.69 0.78
CA PRO A 126 9.68 -0.95 -0.66
C PRO A 126 8.32 -1.57 -1.08
N VAL A 127 7.84 -1.23 -2.28
CA VAL A 127 6.54 -1.72 -2.79
C VAL A 127 6.57 -3.25 -2.95
N GLY A 128 5.61 -3.93 -2.33
CA GLY A 128 5.44 -5.38 -2.42
C GLY A 128 6.53 -6.21 -1.73
N ARG A 129 7.37 -5.58 -0.89
CA ARG A 129 8.44 -6.25 -0.15
C ARG A 129 8.45 -5.76 1.29
N PHE A 130 8.89 -6.63 2.19
CA PHE A 130 9.11 -6.29 3.59
C PHE A 130 10.59 -6.36 3.94
N GLU A 131 11.01 -5.51 4.86
CA GLU A 131 12.26 -5.68 5.59
C GLU A 131 12.02 -6.73 6.69
N VAL A 132 12.74 -7.84 6.61
CA VAL A 132 12.65 -8.94 7.58
C VAL A 132 13.62 -8.65 8.73
N LEU A 133 13.09 -8.64 9.94
CA LEU A 133 13.83 -8.44 11.18
C LEU A 133 14.18 -9.79 11.82
N PRO A 134 15.06 -9.81 12.83
CA PRO A 134 15.32 -11.01 13.61
C PRO A 134 14.01 -11.59 14.15
N VAL A 135 13.89 -12.90 14.07
CA VAL A 135 12.69 -13.62 14.51
C VAL A 135 12.53 -13.59 16.03
N LEU A 136 11.29 -13.67 16.49
CA LEU A 136 10.96 -13.83 17.91
C LEU A 136 10.72 -15.32 18.23
N PRO A 137 11.05 -15.82 19.43
CA PRO A 137 10.72 -17.20 19.78
C PRO A 137 9.20 -17.41 19.80
N ARG A 138 8.71 -18.64 19.54
CA ARG A 138 7.27 -18.99 19.63
C ARG A 138 6.74 -19.04 21.06
N GLU A 139 7.58 -19.44 22.00
CA GLU A 139 7.25 -19.46 23.41
C GLU A 139 8.22 -18.55 24.17
N PRO A 140 7.72 -17.80 25.17
CA PRO A 140 6.34 -17.80 25.65
C PRO A 140 5.38 -16.93 24.80
N ARG A 141 4.14 -16.69 25.27
CA ARG A 141 3.10 -15.96 24.52
C ARG A 141 3.49 -14.48 24.37
N LEU A 142 3.43 -13.96 23.15
CA LEU A 142 3.61 -12.53 22.88
C LEU A 142 2.45 -11.71 23.49
N VAL A 143 2.79 -10.72 24.31
CA VAL A 143 1.83 -9.72 24.84
C VAL A 143 1.43 -8.75 23.73
N GLY A 144 2.44 -8.18 23.10
CA GLY A 144 2.29 -7.10 22.13
C GLY A 144 3.66 -6.57 21.71
N MET A 145 3.62 -5.54 20.88
CA MET A 145 4.79 -4.83 20.37
C MET A 145 4.51 -3.32 20.41
N ALA A 146 5.52 -2.53 20.70
CA ALA A 146 5.49 -1.07 20.62
C ALA A 146 6.64 -0.57 19.74
N GLY A 147 6.43 0.54 19.02
CA GLY A 147 7.46 1.14 18.19
C GLY A 147 8.08 2.35 18.90
N GLU A 148 9.40 2.41 18.96
CA GLU A 148 10.17 3.55 19.45
C GLU A 148 11.07 4.10 18.33
N VAL A 149 11.72 5.24 18.59
CA VAL A 149 12.72 5.85 17.70
C VAL A 149 13.84 4.89 17.34
N ASP A 150 14.28 4.05 18.28
CA ASP A 150 15.41 3.12 18.09
C ASP A 150 14.97 1.78 17.47
N GLY A 151 13.66 1.51 17.45
CA GLY A 151 13.11 0.28 16.89
C GLY A 151 11.92 -0.30 17.66
N PRO A 152 11.49 -1.53 17.31
CA PRO A 152 10.40 -2.19 17.98
C PRO A 152 10.83 -2.82 19.32
N VAL A 153 9.92 -2.77 20.28
CA VAL A 153 9.99 -3.43 21.59
C VAL A 153 8.89 -4.47 21.66
N ALA A 154 9.24 -5.72 21.95
CA ALA A 154 8.30 -6.81 22.14
C ALA A 154 8.35 -7.31 23.59
N VAL A 155 7.19 -7.62 24.16
CA VAL A 155 7.12 -8.22 25.51
C VAL A 155 6.43 -9.56 25.41
N MET A 156 6.98 -10.57 26.08
CA MET A 156 6.34 -11.88 26.21
C MET A 156 5.93 -12.15 27.65
N LEU A 157 4.75 -12.75 27.81
CA LEU A 157 4.27 -13.22 29.10
C LEU A 157 5.18 -14.33 29.63
N PRO A 158 5.27 -14.53 30.95
CA PRO A 158 5.87 -15.75 31.49
C PRO A 158 5.15 -16.98 30.95
N SER A 159 5.88 -18.06 30.70
CA SER A 159 5.23 -19.33 30.39
C SER A 159 4.39 -19.78 31.59
N GLN A 160 3.23 -20.43 31.38
CA GLN A 160 2.45 -20.95 32.53
C GLN A 160 3.26 -21.92 33.40
N ARG A 161 4.27 -22.57 32.83
CA ARG A 161 5.20 -23.45 33.57
C ARG A 161 6.09 -22.66 34.50
N ALA A 162 6.72 -21.60 33.99
CA ALA A 162 7.54 -20.70 34.80
C ALA A 162 6.72 -19.94 35.84
N ALA A 163 5.50 -19.51 35.50
CA ALA A 163 4.58 -18.91 36.46
C ALA A 163 4.22 -19.87 37.61
N ARG A 164 4.31 -21.18 37.39
CA ARG A 164 4.12 -22.23 38.42
C ARG A 164 5.42 -22.63 39.12
N GLY A 165 6.56 -22.01 38.80
CA GLY A 165 7.87 -22.36 39.35
C GLY A 165 8.34 -23.78 38.97
N ILE A 166 7.84 -24.31 37.85
CA ILE A 166 8.28 -25.62 37.33
C ILE A 166 9.50 -25.38 36.46
N ASP A 167 10.68 -25.28 37.08
CA ASP A 167 11.94 -25.35 36.36
C ASP A 167 12.18 -26.80 35.97
N ARG A 168 12.26 -27.05 34.66
CA ARG A 168 13.02 -28.20 34.22
C ARG A 168 14.47 -27.82 34.45
N GLU A 169 15.13 -28.50 35.36
CA GLU A 169 16.54 -28.82 35.11
C GLU A 169 16.54 -29.46 33.73
N ARG A 170 16.88 -28.69 32.70
CA ARG A 170 17.16 -29.19 31.36
C ARG A 170 18.42 -29.97 31.59
N GLY A 171 18.25 -31.21 32.06
CA GLY A 171 19.34 -32.11 32.31
C GLY A 171 20.17 -32.05 31.05
N GLU A 172 21.44 -31.66 31.22
CA GLU A 172 22.51 -31.96 30.30
C GLU A 172 22.48 -33.49 30.10
N GLN A 173 21.50 -33.98 29.34
CA GLN A 173 21.63 -35.25 28.65
C GLN A 173 22.65 -34.93 27.58
N GLY A 174 23.92 -34.89 28.01
CA GLY A 174 25.04 -35.09 27.15
C GLY A 174 24.67 -36.31 26.33
N THR A 175 24.48 -36.10 25.03
CA THR A 175 24.51 -37.18 24.06
C THR A 175 25.70 -38.04 24.47
N PRO A 176 25.50 -39.31 24.88
CA PRO A 176 26.62 -40.19 25.10
C PRO A 176 27.36 -40.21 23.77
N VAL A 177 28.57 -39.66 23.75
CA VAL A 177 29.45 -39.79 22.61
C VAL A 177 29.76 -41.27 22.55
N ASP A 178 29.03 -41.99 21.70
CA ASP A 178 29.25 -43.39 21.43
C ASP A 178 30.74 -43.56 21.09
N GLY A 179 31.37 -44.42 21.87
CA GLY A 179 32.80 -44.66 21.82
C GLY A 179 33.24 -45.08 20.42
N VAL A 180 34.06 -44.23 19.80
CA VAL A 180 35.04 -44.68 18.82
C VAL A 180 36.35 -44.80 19.55
N ALA A 181 36.81 -46.05 19.66
CA ALA A 181 38.07 -46.44 20.21
C ALA A 181 39.25 -45.65 19.59
N SER A 182 40.14 -45.15 20.44
CA SER A 182 41.54 -44.94 20.08
C SER A 182 42.39 -45.23 21.30
N GLU A 183 42.93 -46.44 21.35
CA GLU A 183 44.00 -46.84 22.23
C GLU A 183 45.29 -46.07 21.92
N ALA A 184 46.04 -45.79 22.99
CA ALA A 184 47.49 -45.72 23.09
C ALA A 184 48.26 -44.68 22.24
N ALA A 185 48.88 -43.71 22.92
CA ALA A 185 50.31 -43.79 23.24
C ALA A 185 50.82 -42.59 24.06
N SER A 186 51.65 -42.93 25.06
CA SER A 186 52.85 -42.19 25.51
C SER A 186 52.70 -41.11 26.58
N GLU A 187 52.79 -41.57 27.84
CA GLU A 187 53.51 -40.87 28.90
C GLU A 187 54.94 -40.51 28.48
N ALA A 188 55.39 -39.29 28.74
CA ALA A 188 56.75 -39.03 29.25
C ALA A 188 56.95 -37.56 29.68
N ALA A 189 57.40 -37.44 30.93
CA ALA A 189 58.37 -36.47 31.45
C ALA A 189 57.92 -35.06 31.88
N SER A 190 58.15 -34.87 33.19
CA SER A 190 58.33 -33.64 33.95
C SER A 190 59.44 -32.72 33.40
N GLU A 191 59.30 -31.41 33.58
CA GLU A 191 60.07 -30.59 34.54
C GLU A 191 59.84 -29.09 34.30
N ALA A 192 59.99 -28.33 35.37
CA ALA A 192 59.64 -26.92 35.53
C ALA A 192 60.68 -25.93 34.99
N THR A 193 60.25 -24.74 34.55
CA THR A 193 60.92 -23.41 34.67
C THR A 193 59.97 -22.35 34.05
N SER A 194 59.37 -21.45 34.83
CA SER A 194 59.81 -20.10 35.28
C SER A 194 59.63 -18.98 34.24
N GLU A 195 59.21 -17.81 34.74
CA GLU A 195 59.17 -16.46 34.13
C GLU A 195 57.89 -16.17 33.31
N ALA A 196 56.91 -15.44 33.84
CA ALA A 196 56.85 -13.99 34.02
C ALA A 196 56.95 -13.22 32.69
N ASP A 197 55.81 -12.96 32.03
CA ASP A 197 55.66 -11.72 31.25
C ASP A 197 54.20 -11.28 31.04
N ALA A 198 54.06 -9.96 31.06
CA ALA A 198 53.00 -9.02 30.72
C ALA A 198 51.57 -9.50 30.33
N GLY A 199 50.60 -9.01 31.10
CA GLY A 199 49.55 -8.13 30.58
C GLY A 199 48.77 -8.61 29.35
N SER A 200 48.11 -9.76 29.45
CA SER A 200 46.99 -10.07 28.55
C SER A 200 45.73 -9.46 29.15
N GLU A 201 45.16 -8.47 28.48
CA GLU A 201 43.73 -8.19 28.58
C GLU A 201 43.02 -9.52 28.34
N VAL A 202 42.36 -10.04 29.38
CA VAL A 202 41.44 -11.15 29.23
C VAL A 202 40.22 -10.54 28.54
N GLU A 203 40.23 -10.55 27.20
CA GLU A 203 38.98 -10.64 26.46
C GLU A 203 38.32 -11.94 26.93
N VAL A 204 37.40 -11.78 27.89
CA VAL A 204 36.43 -12.82 28.19
C VAL A 204 35.54 -12.87 26.96
N GLU A 205 35.95 -13.65 25.97
CA GLU A 205 35.03 -14.20 24.98
C GLU A 205 34.02 -15.03 25.77
N VAL A 206 32.91 -14.40 26.15
CA VAL A 206 31.70 -15.11 26.55
C VAL A 206 31.11 -15.70 25.28
N GLU A 207 31.77 -16.71 24.71
CA GLU A 207 31.18 -17.70 23.82
C GLU A 207 30.34 -18.66 24.67
N GLY A 208 29.35 -18.08 25.33
CA GLY A 208 28.21 -18.80 25.84
C GLY A 208 27.03 -18.28 25.07
N ASP A 209 26.50 -19.08 24.15
CA ASP A 209 25.13 -18.97 23.66
C ASP A 209 24.17 -19.24 24.82
N GLY A 210 24.27 -18.42 25.87
CA GLY A 210 23.36 -18.40 27.00
C GLY A 210 22.02 -17.99 26.43
N GLU A 211 21.22 -18.98 26.06
CA GLU A 211 19.77 -18.89 25.97
C GLU A 211 19.30 -18.35 27.33
N ALA A 212 19.33 -17.03 27.51
CA ALA A 212 18.80 -16.35 28.69
C ALA A 212 17.45 -16.98 28.98
N GLU A 213 17.23 -17.45 30.21
CA GLU A 213 16.09 -18.29 30.58
C GLU A 213 14.75 -17.62 30.20
N LEU A 214 14.30 -17.87 28.96
CA LEU A 214 13.10 -17.28 28.37
C LEU A 214 11.82 -17.68 29.13
N GLY A 215 11.93 -18.64 30.05
CA GLY A 215 10.86 -19.13 30.89
C GLY A 215 10.20 -18.03 31.73
N ALA A 216 11.00 -17.13 32.33
CA ALA A 216 10.55 -16.11 33.29
C ALA A 216 9.73 -14.95 32.66
N GLY A 217 9.45 -15.00 31.36
CA GLY A 217 8.99 -13.83 30.61
C GLY A 217 10.18 -12.94 30.28
N ALA A 218 10.13 -12.32 29.10
CA ALA A 218 11.26 -11.59 28.55
C ALA A 218 10.77 -10.35 27.82
N THR A 219 11.52 -9.26 28.00
CA THR A 219 11.40 -8.07 27.15
C THR A 219 12.47 -8.19 26.07
N PHE A 220 12.08 -8.05 24.81
CA PHE A 220 12.99 -8.08 23.67
C PHE A 220 13.04 -6.67 23.08
N LEU A 221 14.23 -6.10 22.98
CA LEU A 221 14.49 -4.79 22.39
C LEU A 221 15.43 -4.96 21.20
N ILE A 222 15.08 -4.42 20.02
CA ILE A 222 16.10 -4.18 18.99
C ILE A 222 16.75 -2.83 19.32
N GLY A 223 18.02 -2.84 19.70
CA GLY A 223 18.78 -1.63 20.02
C GLY A 223 19.40 -0.99 18.77
N ASP A 224 19.68 0.32 18.87
CA ASP A 224 20.25 1.18 17.83
C ASP A 224 21.51 0.64 17.15
N THR A 225 22.37 -0.08 17.89
CA THR A 225 23.68 -0.50 17.40
C THR A 225 23.65 -1.81 16.62
N ASN A 226 22.55 -2.58 16.67
CA ASN A 226 22.50 -3.88 16.02
C ASN A 226 21.07 -4.28 15.62
N ARG A 227 20.58 -3.72 14.50
CA ARG A 227 19.27 -4.05 13.88
C ARG A 227 19.05 -5.56 13.59
N TRP A 228 20.08 -6.38 13.73
CA TRP A 228 20.10 -7.81 13.43
C TRP A 228 20.04 -8.71 14.67
N LYS A 229 19.93 -8.16 15.89
CA LYS A 229 19.80 -8.97 17.12
C LYS A 229 18.83 -8.35 18.12
N TRP A 230 17.95 -9.17 18.69
CA TRP A 230 17.18 -8.79 19.87
C TRP A 230 18.09 -8.80 21.09
N SER A 231 18.17 -7.68 21.81
CA SER A 231 18.65 -7.66 23.19
C SER A 231 17.52 -8.11 24.12
N VAL A 232 17.83 -9.00 25.04
CA VAL A 232 16.87 -9.53 26.01
C VAL A 232 17.07 -8.80 27.32
N GLN A 233 15.98 -8.25 27.85
CA GLN A 233 15.95 -7.51 29.10
C GLN A 233 15.03 -8.18 30.12
N PRO A 234 15.36 -8.09 31.42
CA PRO A 234 14.50 -8.63 32.46
C PRO A 234 13.13 -7.93 32.45
N PRO A 235 12.03 -8.66 32.72
CA PRO A 235 10.72 -8.05 32.86
C PRO A 235 10.64 -7.21 34.15
N PRO A 236 9.62 -6.34 34.31
CA PRO A 236 9.44 -5.59 35.54
C PRO A 236 9.28 -6.51 36.76
N ALA A 237 9.68 -6.00 37.93
CA ALA A 237 9.48 -6.73 39.19
C ALA A 237 8.01 -7.12 39.39
N GLY A 238 7.76 -8.40 39.71
CA GLY A 238 6.42 -8.95 39.92
C GLY A 238 5.69 -9.43 38.66
N PHE A 239 6.25 -9.18 37.47
CA PHE A 239 5.63 -9.53 36.19
C PHE A 239 5.43 -11.05 36.00
N LEU A 240 6.10 -11.90 36.77
CA LEU A 240 5.90 -13.37 36.76
C LEU A 240 4.45 -13.80 37.06
N ARG A 241 3.66 -12.95 37.72
CA ARG A 241 2.26 -13.22 38.09
C ARG A 241 1.24 -12.54 37.19
N VAL A 242 1.70 -11.99 36.06
CA VAL A 242 0.85 -11.26 35.13
C VAL A 242 -0.22 -12.18 34.53
N ARG A 243 -1.44 -11.66 34.40
CA ARG A 243 -2.53 -12.32 33.69
C ARG A 243 -2.83 -11.60 32.39
N ASP A 244 -3.01 -10.30 32.48
CA ASP A 244 -3.26 -9.42 31.33
C ASP A 244 -2.18 -8.34 31.30
N ALA A 245 -1.72 -8.02 30.10
CA ALA A 245 -0.78 -6.94 29.85
C ALA A 245 -1.08 -6.31 28.51
N VAL A 246 -0.80 -5.01 28.40
CA VAL A 246 -0.77 -4.28 27.14
C VAL A 246 0.51 -3.46 27.09
N LEU A 247 1.11 -3.43 25.91
CA LEU A 247 2.31 -2.65 25.62
C LEU A 247 1.94 -1.54 24.65
N GLY A 248 2.47 -0.35 24.90
CA GLY A 248 2.39 0.78 23.98
C GLY A 248 3.55 1.72 24.21
N VAL A 249 3.39 2.97 23.78
CA VAL A 249 4.34 4.04 24.06
C VAL A 249 3.67 5.15 24.84
N GLY A 250 4.42 5.74 25.77
CA GLY A 250 3.97 6.83 26.60
C GLY A 250 4.85 8.06 26.50
N GLY A 251 4.25 9.24 26.68
CA GLY A 251 5.00 10.48 26.83
C GLY A 251 5.59 10.57 28.22
N THR A 252 6.92 10.67 28.30
CA THR A 252 7.67 10.98 29.53
C THR A 252 8.32 12.35 29.38
N PRO A 253 8.78 12.99 30.48
CA PRO A 253 9.58 14.21 30.39
C PRO A 253 10.83 14.05 29.50
N ASP A 254 11.37 12.82 29.40
CA ASP A 254 12.55 12.49 28.60
C ASP A 254 12.22 12.07 27.15
N GLY A 255 10.95 12.16 26.75
CA GLY A 255 10.46 11.78 25.42
C GLY A 255 9.51 10.58 25.42
N ILE A 256 9.27 10.02 24.24
CA ILE A 256 8.41 8.85 24.06
C ILE A 256 9.18 7.60 24.48
N ARG A 257 8.59 6.77 25.35
CA ARG A 257 9.21 5.54 25.87
C ARG A 257 8.22 4.37 25.85
N PRO A 258 8.69 3.11 25.81
CA PRO A 258 7.87 1.93 26.01
C PRO A 258 7.21 1.97 27.38
N VAL A 259 5.90 1.73 27.39
CA VAL A 259 5.09 1.69 28.60
C VAL A 259 4.21 0.45 28.56
N MET A 260 4.15 -0.25 29.68
CA MET A 260 3.35 -1.44 29.86
C MET A 260 2.37 -1.25 31.02
N ILE A 261 1.10 -1.56 30.77
CA ILE A 261 0.10 -1.73 31.83
C ILE A 261 -0.16 -3.22 31.98
N TRP A 262 -0.11 -3.72 33.21
CA TRP A 262 -0.35 -5.13 33.50
C TRP A 262 -1.08 -5.32 34.82
N THR A 263 -1.82 -6.43 34.94
CA THR A 263 -2.55 -6.81 36.14
C THR A 263 -2.00 -8.12 36.71
N ASP A 264 -1.95 -8.21 38.04
CA ASP A 264 -1.67 -9.48 38.70
C ASP A 264 -2.92 -10.38 38.70
N GLY A 265 -2.73 -11.70 38.85
CA GLY A 265 -3.73 -12.73 38.52
C GLY A 265 -5.07 -12.74 39.26
N GLY A 266 -5.39 -11.77 40.12
CA GLY A 266 -6.72 -11.62 40.73
C GLY A 266 -7.64 -10.72 39.91
N ASP A 267 -8.95 -11.01 39.85
CA ASP A 267 -9.93 -10.10 39.21
C ASP A 267 -10.01 -8.72 39.91
N ASP A 268 -9.58 -8.66 41.17
CA ASP A 268 -9.42 -7.44 41.99
C ASP A 268 -7.93 -7.07 42.22
N GLY A 269 -7.03 -7.66 41.44
CA GLY A 269 -5.60 -7.45 41.53
C GLY A 269 -5.19 -6.00 41.28
N PRO A 270 -4.15 -5.46 41.94
CA PRO A 270 -3.58 -4.19 41.54
C PRO A 270 -3.11 -4.22 40.08
N ALA A 271 -3.42 -3.16 39.36
CA ALA A 271 -2.76 -2.87 38.10
C ALA A 271 -1.42 -2.17 38.36
N TRP A 272 -0.51 -2.31 37.41
CA TRP A 272 0.81 -1.73 37.46
C TRP A 272 1.10 -1.02 36.15
N LEU A 273 1.68 0.18 36.26
CA LEU A 273 2.25 0.96 35.19
C LEU A 273 3.77 0.78 35.24
N SER A 274 4.34 0.09 34.27
CA SER A 274 5.79 -0.07 34.11
C SER A 274 6.26 0.77 32.93
N ALA A 275 7.18 1.70 33.16
CA ALA A 275 7.80 2.51 32.12
C ALA A 275 9.28 2.16 31.97
N TRP A 276 9.77 2.07 30.74
CA TRP A 276 11.19 1.82 30.47
C TRP A 276 11.99 3.12 30.59
N GLN A 277 12.90 3.19 31.56
CA GLN A 277 13.70 4.37 31.86
C GLN A 277 15.13 3.96 32.21
N GLN A 278 16.12 4.58 31.56
CA GLN A 278 17.55 4.36 31.84
C GLN A 278 17.97 2.88 31.76
N GLY A 279 17.35 2.09 30.88
CA GLY A 279 17.67 0.66 30.71
C GLY A 279 16.99 -0.26 31.72
N GLU A 280 16.06 0.24 32.53
CA GLU A 280 15.32 -0.55 33.52
C GLU A 280 13.82 -0.24 33.51
N TRP A 281 13.01 -1.20 33.96
CA TRP A 281 11.59 -1.01 34.16
C TRP A 281 11.30 -0.36 35.52
N GLN A 282 10.66 0.81 35.52
CA GLN A 282 10.13 1.43 36.73
C GLN A 282 8.64 1.18 36.85
N SER A 283 8.24 0.42 37.88
CA SER A 283 6.84 0.06 38.13
C SER A 283 6.20 0.93 39.18
N ARG A 284 4.99 1.41 38.89
CA ARG A 284 4.13 2.17 39.81
C ARG A 284 2.76 1.50 39.88
N ARG A 285 2.14 1.52 41.05
CA ARG A 285 0.81 0.94 41.23
C ARG A 285 -0.25 1.85 40.61
N LEU A 286 -1.22 1.25 39.93
CA LEU A 286 -2.36 1.92 39.31
C LEU A 286 -3.66 1.39 39.92
N THR A 287 -4.61 2.27 40.17
CA THR A 287 -5.95 1.89 40.63
C THR A 287 -6.91 1.96 39.44
N LEU A 288 -7.19 0.81 38.85
CA LEU A 288 -8.20 0.69 37.80
C LEU A 288 -9.58 0.43 38.40
N GLU A 289 -10.60 0.63 37.58
CA GLU A 289 -11.95 0.19 37.91
C GLU A 289 -11.98 -1.35 38.05
N LYS A 290 -12.78 -1.85 38.99
CA LYS A 290 -12.86 -3.30 39.25
C LYS A 290 -13.26 -4.05 37.99
N ALA A 291 -12.66 -5.23 37.80
CA ALA A 291 -12.88 -6.09 36.63
C ALA A 291 -12.61 -5.43 35.26
N SER A 292 -11.95 -4.27 35.22
CA SER A 292 -11.50 -3.68 33.95
C SER A 292 -10.20 -4.33 33.49
N ARG A 293 -10.08 -4.54 32.18
CA ARG A 293 -8.88 -5.10 31.55
C ARG A 293 -8.20 -4.06 30.68
N PRO A 294 -6.88 -3.90 30.76
CA PRO A 294 -6.18 -2.94 29.90
C PRO A 294 -6.30 -3.38 28.43
N LEU A 295 -6.58 -2.42 27.54
CA LEU A 295 -6.85 -2.64 26.12
C LEU A 295 -5.78 -2.03 25.22
N ALA A 296 -5.39 -0.77 25.48
CA ALA A 296 -4.38 -0.05 24.71
C ALA A 296 -3.69 1.02 25.57
N VAL A 297 -2.43 1.31 25.25
CA VAL A 297 -1.67 2.43 25.80
C VAL A 297 -1.31 3.36 24.65
N VAL A 298 -1.80 4.59 24.75
CA VAL A 298 -1.67 5.61 23.71
C VAL A 298 -0.80 6.76 24.23
N PRO A 299 0.19 7.25 23.47
CA PRO A 299 1.02 8.36 23.90
C PRO A 299 0.17 9.63 24.03
N SER A 300 0.42 10.39 25.09
CA SER A 300 -0.20 11.70 25.30
C SER A 300 0.85 12.66 25.87
N GLU A 301 0.61 13.96 25.74
CA GLU A 301 1.55 14.97 26.24
C GLU A 301 1.68 14.85 27.76
N GLY A 302 2.90 14.62 28.26
CA GLY A 302 3.19 14.51 29.69
C GLY A 302 2.66 13.25 30.40
N GLY A 303 2.16 12.26 29.66
CA GLY A 303 1.67 11.01 30.24
C GLY A 303 1.23 9.97 29.21
N ILE A 304 0.24 9.16 29.57
CA ILE A 304 -0.38 8.19 28.68
C ILE A 304 -1.90 8.32 28.72
N LEU A 305 -2.55 7.94 27.64
CA LEU A 305 -3.95 7.59 27.65
C LEU A 305 -4.06 6.07 27.72
N LEU A 306 -4.63 5.58 28.81
CA LEU A 306 -4.96 4.17 29.01
C LEU A 306 -6.40 3.92 28.57
N ALA A 307 -6.56 3.08 27.57
CA ALA A 307 -7.86 2.48 27.25
C ALA A 307 -8.01 1.17 28.01
N SER A 308 -9.10 1.01 28.76
CA SER A 308 -9.44 -0.24 29.45
C SER A 308 -10.86 -0.67 29.09
N ARG A 309 -11.10 -1.98 28.99
CA ARG A 309 -12.43 -2.54 28.77
C ARG A 309 -13.04 -2.94 30.11
N ALA A 310 -14.17 -2.34 30.47
CA ALA A 310 -14.94 -2.75 31.64
C ALA A 310 -15.65 -4.09 31.41
N GLU A 311 -16.11 -4.74 32.47
CA GLU A 311 -16.87 -6.00 32.39
C GLU A 311 -18.15 -5.87 31.54
N ALA A 312 -18.81 -4.70 31.60
CA ALA A 312 -19.98 -4.39 30.77
C ALA A 312 -19.66 -4.20 29.27
N GLY A 313 -18.37 -4.25 28.88
CA GLY A 313 -17.90 -4.10 27.51
C GLY A 313 -17.60 -2.66 27.09
N SER A 314 -17.87 -1.66 27.93
CA SER A 314 -17.55 -0.26 27.65
C SER A 314 -16.04 -0.04 27.63
N VAL A 315 -15.60 0.93 26.85
CA VAL A 315 -14.18 1.34 26.80
C VAL A 315 -14.00 2.60 27.64
N LEU A 316 -13.25 2.48 28.73
CA LEU A 316 -12.87 3.55 29.63
C LEU A 316 -11.58 4.20 29.11
N LEU A 317 -11.57 5.52 29.05
CA LEU A 317 -10.42 6.31 28.59
C LEU A 317 -9.89 7.13 29.76
N ASP A 318 -8.74 6.71 30.29
CA ASP A 318 -8.12 7.29 31.47
C ASP A 318 -6.78 7.95 31.11
N TYR A 319 -6.67 9.26 31.32
CA TYR A 319 -5.39 9.95 31.23
C TYR A 319 -4.60 9.69 32.50
N VAL A 320 -3.43 9.08 32.35
CA VAL A 320 -2.57 8.63 33.42
C VAL A 320 -1.27 9.42 33.38
N ARG A 321 -1.00 10.18 34.44
CA ARG A 321 0.19 11.04 34.57
C ARG A 321 1.02 10.61 35.77
N PRO A 322 2.35 10.44 35.62
CA PRO A 322 3.24 10.23 36.76
C PRO A 322 3.22 11.47 37.68
N GLY A 323 3.01 11.25 38.98
CA GLY A 323 3.13 12.29 40.00
C GLY A 323 4.58 12.53 40.42
N ASP A 324 4.84 13.73 40.97
CA ASP A 324 6.16 14.14 41.48
C ASP A 324 6.58 13.34 42.73
N ASP A 325 5.62 12.79 43.46
CA ASP A 325 5.81 11.95 44.66
C ASP A 325 6.09 10.47 44.33
N GLY A 326 6.30 10.15 43.06
CA GLY A 326 6.40 8.77 42.58
C GLY A 326 5.06 8.06 42.43
N GLY A 327 3.95 8.73 42.77
CA GLY A 327 2.59 8.26 42.53
C GLY A 327 2.18 8.34 41.06
N VAL A 328 0.90 8.05 40.82
CA VAL A 328 0.26 8.16 39.52
C VAL A 328 -1.11 8.80 39.71
N SER A 329 -1.38 9.88 39.00
CA SER A 329 -2.71 10.49 38.93
C SER A 329 -3.47 9.95 37.73
N LEU A 330 -4.73 9.56 37.95
CA LEU A 330 -5.63 9.07 36.92
C LEU A 330 -6.81 10.04 36.79
N LEU A 331 -7.04 10.52 35.56
CA LEU A 331 -8.16 11.38 35.20
C LEU A 331 -8.98 10.68 34.13
N ARG A 332 -10.24 10.36 34.42
CA ARG A 332 -11.15 9.81 33.41
C ARG A 332 -11.54 10.88 32.40
N LEU A 333 -11.17 10.68 31.15
CA LEU A 333 -11.58 11.54 30.03
C LEU A 333 -12.97 11.18 29.55
N GLY A 334 -13.28 9.89 29.43
CA GLY A 334 -14.56 9.44 28.89
C GLY A 334 -14.84 7.95 29.10
N SER A 335 -16.08 7.56 28.82
CA SER A 335 -16.53 6.18 28.74
C SER A 335 -17.31 6.00 27.46
N VAL A 336 -16.96 4.96 26.70
CA VAL A 336 -17.55 4.70 25.39
C VAL A 336 -18.41 3.46 25.48
N GLU A 337 -19.67 3.63 25.11
CA GLU A 337 -20.67 2.57 25.18
C GLU A 337 -20.30 1.36 24.29
N PRO A 338 -20.61 0.13 24.71
CA PRO A 338 -20.26 -1.08 23.97
C PRO A 338 -20.77 -1.09 22.53
N ALA A 339 -21.95 -0.52 22.27
CA ALA A 339 -22.55 -0.44 20.93
C ALA A 339 -21.71 0.41 19.96
N MET A 340 -21.05 1.44 20.48
CA MET A 340 -20.23 2.36 19.71
C MET A 340 -18.80 1.83 19.54
N ALA A 341 -18.20 1.33 20.61
CA ALA A 341 -16.85 0.77 20.59
C ALA A 341 -16.80 -0.55 19.81
N GLY A 342 -17.79 -1.41 20.00
CA GLY A 342 -17.82 -2.76 19.44
C GLY A 342 -16.98 -3.78 20.21
N PRO A 343 -17.15 -5.08 19.89
CA PRO A 343 -16.60 -6.18 20.67
C PRO A 343 -15.11 -6.39 20.46
N ARG A 344 -14.55 -5.98 19.30
CA ARG A 344 -13.12 -6.14 18.94
C ARG A 344 -12.37 -4.81 19.01
N ALA A 345 -12.98 -3.77 19.60
CA ALA A 345 -12.39 -2.44 19.64
C ALA A 345 -10.97 -2.45 20.24
N THR A 346 -10.09 -1.65 19.64
CA THR A 346 -8.82 -1.18 20.20
C THR A 346 -8.77 0.36 20.14
N VAL A 347 -7.75 0.98 20.71
CA VAL A 347 -7.57 2.43 20.68
C VAL A 347 -6.16 2.78 20.20
N VAL A 348 -6.08 3.74 19.28
CA VAL A 348 -4.82 4.31 18.78
C VAL A 348 -4.82 5.82 18.94
N GLY A 349 -3.66 6.45 19.13
CA GLY A 349 -3.57 7.91 19.22
C GLY A 349 -3.10 8.53 17.93
N VAL A 350 -3.77 9.59 17.48
CA VAL A 350 -3.26 10.49 16.44
C VAL A 350 -3.16 11.92 16.95
N ALA A 351 -2.54 12.80 16.17
CA ALA A 351 -2.42 14.22 16.52
C ALA A 351 -3.77 14.90 16.81
N MET A 352 -4.86 14.47 16.15
CA MET A 352 -6.20 15.02 16.37
C MET A 352 -6.94 14.41 17.58
N GLY A 353 -6.36 13.41 18.25
CA GLY A 353 -6.99 12.71 19.37
C GLY A 353 -6.99 11.19 19.23
N PRO A 354 -7.55 10.47 20.21
CA PRO A 354 -7.65 9.02 20.17
C PRO A 354 -8.72 8.56 19.18
N TRP A 355 -8.44 7.48 18.46
CA TRP A 355 -9.40 6.78 17.62
C TRP A 355 -9.72 5.43 18.22
N ILE A 356 -11.00 5.08 18.25
CA ILE A 356 -11.49 3.75 18.60
C ILE A 356 -11.68 3.01 17.29
N VAL A 357 -10.98 1.89 17.15
CA VAL A 357 -10.89 1.11 15.92
C VAL A 357 -11.47 -0.26 16.19
N ASP A 358 -12.53 -0.62 15.46
CA ASP A 358 -13.22 -1.90 15.54
C ASP A 358 -13.46 -2.46 14.14
N ALA A 359 -13.76 -3.75 14.04
CA ALA A 359 -14.08 -4.39 12.78
C ALA A 359 -15.23 -5.39 12.96
N ASP A 360 -16.20 -5.29 12.07
CA ASP A 360 -17.35 -6.18 11.98
C ASP A 360 -17.47 -6.82 10.58
N GLU A 361 -18.59 -7.48 10.31
CA GLU A 361 -18.83 -8.16 9.03
C GLU A 361 -18.89 -7.19 7.84
N ASP A 362 -19.23 -5.92 8.08
CA ASP A 362 -19.28 -4.87 7.07
C ASP A 362 -17.92 -4.16 6.89
N GLY A 363 -16.88 -4.58 7.61
CA GLY A 363 -15.53 -4.03 7.55
C GLY A 363 -15.17 -3.15 8.75
N LEU A 364 -14.29 -2.17 8.51
CA LEU A 364 -13.70 -1.36 9.57
C LEU A 364 -14.64 -0.25 10.04
N ARG A 365 -14.62 0.03 11.35
CA ARG A 365 -15.35 1.11 12.02
C ARG A 365 -14.38 1.93 12.85
N ILE A 366 -14.38 3.24 12.64
CA ILE A 366 -13.50 4.15 13.36
C ILE A 366 -14.33 5.27 13.98
N ALA A 367 -14.20 5.47 15.29
CA ALA A 367 -14.80 6.61 15.99
C ALA A 367 -13.71 7.52 16.56
N VAL A 368 -13.80 8.82 16.31
CA VAL A 368 -12.85 9.81 16.83
C VAL A 368 -13.31 10.27 18.20
N VAL A 369 -12.41 10.30 19.17
CA VAL A 369 -12.67 10.80 20.51
C VAL A 369 -12.10 12.21 20.64
N ASP A 370 -12.88 13.12 21.21
CA ASP A 370 -12.38 14.44 21.60
C ASP A 370 -11.33 14.28 22.72
N PRO A 371 -10.07 14.70 22.52
CA PRO A 371 -9.02 14.55 23.53
C PRO A 371 -9.27 15.38 24.80
N LEU A 372 -10.13 16.40 24.75
CA LEU A 372 -10.43 17.26 25.90
C LEU A 372 -11.60 16.75 26.73
N GLY A 373 -12.74 16.47 26.08
CA GLY A 373 -13.97 16.07 26.75
C GLY A 373 -14.24 14.57 26.78
N GLY A 374 -13.45 13.76 26.06
CA GLY A 374 -13.68 12.32 25.92
C GLY A 374 -14.97 11.96 25.16
N SER A 375 -15.66 12.94 24.58
CA SER A 375 -16.86 12.71 23.78
C SER A 375 -16.51 12.01 22.48
N VAL A 376 -17.31 11.03 22.08
CA VAL A 376 -17.06 10.26 20.87
C VAL A 376 -17.89 10.81 19.71
N GLY A 377 -17.23 11.05 18.58
CA GLY A 377 -17.85 11.48 17.33
C GLY A 377 -18.64 10.36 16.63
N GLU A 378 -19.11 10.66 15.42
CA GLU A 378 -19.79 9.68 14.57
C GLU A 378 -18.84 8.54 14.17
N VAL A 379 -19.39 7.33 14.06
CA VAL A 379 -18.65 6.17 13.58
C VAL A 379 -18.52 6.28 12.07
N VAL A 380 -17.28 6.30 11.59
CA VAL A 380 -16.94 6.36 10.17
C VAL A 380 -16.54 4.96 9.68
N ARG A 381 -17.06 4.57 8.52
CA ARG A 381 -16.58 3.40 7.77
C ARG A 381 -15.66 3.91 6.66
N PRO A 382 -14.36 3.60 6.71
CA PRO A 382 -13.44 4.12 5.72
C PRO A 382 -13.69 3.54 4.34
N VAL A 383 -13.53 4.37 3.33
CA VAL A 383 -13.48 3.92 1.94
C VAL A 383 -12.04 3.55 1.62
N ASP A 384 -11.84 2.36 1.03
CA ASP A 384 -10.53 1.97 0.53
C ASP A 384 -10.22 2.71 -0.77
N GLU A 385 -9.25 3.63 -0.71
CA GLU A 385 -8.79 4.37 -1.88
C GLU A 385 -8.08 3.48 -2.91
N THR A 386 -7.64 2.27 -2.54
CA THR A 386 -7.11 1.32 -3.54
C THR A 386 -8.20 0.63 -4.36
N GLY A 387 -9.42 0.58 -3.84
CA GLY A 387 -10.41 -0.43 -4.19
C GLY A 387 -11.07 -0.30 -5.57
N GLU A 388 -11.28 0.90 -6.12
CA GLU A 388 -12.20 1.00 -7.28
C GLU A 388 -11.79 1.93 -8.43
N PHE A 389 -10.83 2.84 -8.26
CA PHE A 389 -10.47 3.78 -9.34
C PHE A 389 -9.24 3.36 -10.17
N SER A 390 -8.30 2.63 -9.57
CA SER A 390 -7.01 2.35 -10.22
C SER A 390 -7.05 1.20 -11.25
N LEU A 391 -7.83 0.15 -11.02
CA LEU A 391 -7.75 -1.08 -11.83
C LEU A 391 -8.87 -1.30 -12.82
N ILE A 392 -10.04 -0.66 -12.71
CA ILE A 392 -11.13 -0.88 -13.68
C ILE A 392 -10.82 -0.19 -15.02
N HIS A 393 -10.08 0.91 -15.01
CA HIS A 393 -9.75 1.66 -16.22
C HIS A 393 -8.76 0.89 -17.12
N PHE A 394 -7.80 0.13 -16.58
CA PHE A 394 -6.81 -0.55 -17.42
C PHE A 394 -7.38 -1.67 -18.30
N PRO A 395 -8.21 -2.62 -17.79
CA PRO A 395 -8.89 -3.60 -18.62
C PRO A 395 -9.89 -2.96 -19.57
N LEU A 396 -10.64 -1.93 -19.16
CA LEU A 396 -11.61 -1.26 -20.04
C LEU A 396 -10.90 -0.51 -21.19
N THR A 397 -9.81 0.20 -20.88
CA THR A 397 -8.99 0.89 -21.88
C THR A 397 -8.28 -0.12 -22.77
N GLY A 398 -7.79 -1.23 -22.21
CA GLY A 398 -7.21 -2.34 -22.95
C GLY A 398 -8.21 -3.02 -23.88
N ILE A 399 -9.42 -3.33 -23.39
CA ILE A 399 -10.52 -3.89 -24.19
C ILE A 399 -10.94 -2.89 -25.27
N ALA A 400 -11.06 -1.61 -24.96
CA ALA A 400 -11.39 -0.57 -25.93
C ALA A 400 -10.30 -0.46 -27.03
N MET A 401 -9.02 -0.48 -26.65
CA MET A 401 -7.89 -0.48 -27.59
C MET A 401 -7.87 -1.72 -28.48
N ILE A 402 -7.98 -2.92 -27.89
CA ILE A 402 -8.00 -4.18 -28.64
C ILE A 402 -9.23 -4.22 -29.56
N SER A 403 -10.39 -3.80 -29.06
CA SER A 403 -11.63 -3.76 -29.84
C SER A 403 -11.54 -2.77 -31.00
N ALA A 404 -10.93 -1.59 -30.78
CA ALA A 404 -10.68 -0.61 -31.83
C ALA A 404 -9.71 -1.15 -32.88
N LEU A 405 -8.63 -1.81 -32.48
CA LEU A 405 -7.67 -2.45 -33.38
C LEU A 405 -8.32 -3.59 -34.18
N MET A 406 -9.10 -4.44 -33.52
CA MET A 406 -9.84 -5.52 -34.18
C MET A 406 -10.89 -4.97 -35.15
N ALA A 407 -11.66 -3.96 -34.76
CA ALA A 407 -12.62 -3.30 -35.65
C ALA A 407 -11.91 -2.70 -36.87
N ALA A 408 -10.77 -2.04 -36.67
CA ALA A 408 -9.93 -1.53 -37.75
C ALA A 408 -9.48 -2.63 -38.74
N LEU A 409 -9.00 -3.76 -38.23
CA LEU A 409 -8.58 -4.90 -39.05
C LEU A 409 -9.75 -5.56 -39.78
N LEU A 410 -10.92 -5.67 -39.14
CA LEU A 410 -12.12 -6.28 -39.72
C LEU A 410 -12.82 -5.37 -40.74
N LEU A 411 -12.77 -4.04 -40.56
CA LEU A 411 -13.33 -3.08 -41.50
C LEU A 411 -12.44 -2.87 -42.73
N ARG A 412 -11.13 -3.17 -42.62
CA ARG A 412 -10.15 -2.98 -43.69
C ARG A 412 -10.58 -3.54 -45.06
N PRO A 413 -11.05 -4.81 -45.21
CA PRO A 413 -11.43 -5.34 -46.52
C PRO A 413 -12.63 -4.62 -47.15
N TRP A 414 -13.46 -3.99 -46.31
CA TRP A 414 -14.60 -3.19 -46.76
C TRP A 414 -14.14 -1.81 -47.22
N ILE A 415 -13.23 -1.20 -46.45
CA ILE A 415 -12.60 0.08 -46.78
C ILE A 415 -11.80 -0.02 -48.08
N GLU A 416 -11.00 -1.09 -48.25
CA GLU A 416 -10.21 -1.33 -49.47
C GLU A 416 -11.07 -1.62 -50.72
N ARG A 417 -12.29 -2.15 -50.53
CA ARG A 417 -13.25 -2.35 -51.64
C ARG A 417 -13.93 -1.04 -52.05
N ALA A 418 -14.16 -0.15 -51.09
CA ALA A 418 -14.86 1.11 -51.32
C ALA A 418 -13.95 2.26 -51.82
N ALA A 419 -12.63 2.13 -51.70
CA ALA A 419 -11.67 3.16 -52.08
C ALA A 419 -10.90 2.77 -53.37
N PRO A 420 -10.75 3.69 -54.35
CA PRO A 420 -9.85 3.49 -55.49
C PRO A 420 -8.44 3.14 -54.99
N ARG A 421 -7.86 2.07 -55.54
CA ARG A 421 -6.59 1.50 -55.04
C ARG A 421 -5.39 2.37 -55.36
N GLU A 422 -5.42 3.10 -56.47
CA GLU A 422 -4.27 3.83 -56.98
C GLU A 422 -4.57 5.35 -57.05
N PRO A 423 -3.72 6.19 -56.43
CA PRO A 423 -3.73 7.62 -56.70
C PRO A 423 -3.52 7.88 -58.19
N VAL A 424 -4.05 8.98 -58.72
CA VAL A 424 -3.74 9.42 -60.08
C VAL A 424 -2.21 9.47 -60.28
N PRO A 425 -1.69 8.96 -61.42
CA PRO A 425 -0.26 9.00 -61.72
C PRO A 425 0.33 10.40 -61.48
N GLY A 426 1.44 10.46 -60.73
CA GLY A 426 2.11 11.70 -60.36
C GLY A 426 1.81 12.22 -58.94
N LEU A 427 0.84 11.65 -58.21
CA LEU A 427 0.64 12.02 -56.80
C LEU A 427 1.65 11.32 -55.88
N ARG A 428 2.63 12.09 -55.41
CA ARG A 428 3.63 11.59 -54.46
C ARG A 428 3.14 11.72 -53.01
N ALA A 429 2.79 10.58 -52.41
CA ALA A 429 2.42 10.52 -51.00
C ALA A 429 3.56 11.03 -50.11
N MET A 430 3.18 11.77 -49.07
CA MET A 430 4.13 12.31 -48.11
C MET A 430 4.71 11.19 -47.24
N PRO A 431 6.05 11.10 -47.09
CA PRO A 431 6.67 10.05 -46.30
C PRO A 431 6.29 10.15 -44.82
N LEU A 432 6.22 8.99 -44.15
CA LEU A 432 5.75 8.86 -42.77
C LEU A 432 6.50 9.76 -41.79
N THR A 433 7.83 9.85 -41.92
CA THR A 433 8.68 10.68 -41.05
C THR A 433 8.29 12.15 -41.09
N ARG A 434 7.98 12.70 -42.28
CA ARG A 434 7.51 14.09 -42.40
C ARG A 434 6.08 14.26 -41.88
N ARG A 435 5.24 13.23 -41.91
CA ARG A 435 3.90 13.27 -41.30
C ARG A 435 3.98 13.28 -39.77
N ILE A 436 4.87 12.48 -39.19
CA ILE A 436 5.15 12.48 -37.75
C ILE A 436 5.65 13.86 -37.34
N ALA A 437 6.63 14.42 -38.07
CA ALA A 437 7.12 15.77 -37.82
C ALA A 437 6.01 16.83 -37.89
N ALA A 438 5.12 16.75 -38.89
CA ALA A 438 3.96 17.64 -38.99
C ALA A 438 3.05 17.53 -37.76
N LEU A 439 2.79 16.31 -37.28
CA LEU A 439 1.96 16.07 -36.11
C LEU A 439 2.60 16.62 -34.83
N CYS A 440 3.90 16.41 -34.63
CA CYS A 440 4.63 16.97 -33.49
C CYS A 440 4.55 18.50 -33.49
N ILE A 441 4.68 19.14 -34.65
CA ILE A 441 4.53 20.60 -34.79
C ILE A 441 3.08 21.04 -34.50
N ASP A 442 2.09 20.30 -34.99
CA ASP A 442 0.67 20.57 -34.72
C ASP A 442 0.32 20.42 -33.22
N LEU A 443 1.05 19.59 -32.46
CA LEU A 443 0.82 19.33 -31.03
C LEU A 443 1.23 20.50 -30.14
N VAL A 444 2.23 21.30 -30.55
CA VAL A 444 2.80 22.39 -29.74
C VAL A 444 1.72 23.41 -29.32
N PRO A 445 0.89 23.95 -30.23
CA PRO A 445 -0.19 24.88 -29.83
C PRO A 445 -1.18 24.28 -28.83
N GLY A 446 -1.55 23.01 -28.98
CA GLY A 446 -2.48 22.35 -28.05
C GLY A 446 -1.87 22.12 -26.67
N ALA A 447 -0.60 21.73 -26.62
CA ALA A 447 0.15 21.63 -25.36
C ALA A 447 0.25 22.98 -24.66
N MET A 448 0.58 24.06 -25.39
CA MET A 448 0.65 25.42 -24.83
C MET A 448 -0.68 25.88 -24.23
N VAL A 449 -1.79 25.67 -24.94
CA VAL A 449 -3.13 26.03 -24.44
C VAL A 449 -3.48 25.22 -23.18
N THR A 450 -3.08 23.95 -23.13
CA THR A 450 -3.32 23.07 -21.98
C THR A 450 -2.54 23.54 -20.76
N ILE A 451 -1.24 23.81 -20.92
CA ILE A 451 -0.37 24.33 -19.86
C ILE A 451 -0.98 25.59 -19.24
N VAL A 452 -1.46 26.52 -20.06
CA VAL A 452 -2.10 27.76 -19.59
C VAL A 452 -3.47 27.51 -18.95
N ALA A 453 -4.27 26.60 -19.50
CA ALA A 453 -5.63 26.33 -19.01
C ALA A 453 -5.66 25.58 -17.67
N PHE A 454 -4.68 24.72 -17.43
CA PHE A 454 -4.58 23.91 -16.22
C PHE A 454 -3.55 24.44 -15.21
N ASP A 455 -2.81 25.50 -15.55
CA ASP A 455 -1.75 26.09 -14.72
C ASP A 455 -0.68 25.06 -14.29
N ILE A 456 -0.23 24.24 -15.25
CA ILE A 456 0.73 23.13 -15.02
C ILE A 456 2.12 23.54 -15.49
N ASP A 457 3.18 23.13 -14.76
CA ASP A 457 4.55 23.32 -15.23
C ASP A 457 4.82 22.53 -16.54
N PRO A 458 5.53 23.11 -17.55
CA PRO A 458 5.82 22.40 -18.79
C PRO A 458 6.56 21.06 -18.62
N ALA A 459 7.43 20.94 -17.61
CA ALA A 459 8.15 19.71 -17.33
C ALA A 459 7.21 18.63 -16.75
N GLU A 460 6.31 19.02 -15.85
CA GLU A 460 5.30 18.15 -15.26
C GLU A 460 4.31 17.65 -16.33
N PHE A 461 3.89 18.51 -17.27
CA PHE A 461 3.06 18.11 -18.40
C PHE A 461 3.75 17.04 -19.27
N LEU A 462 5.06 17.20 -19.53
CA LEU A 462 5.82 16.23 -20.31
C LEU A 462 5.97 14.88 -19.57
N GLU A 463 6.15 14.94 -18.26
CA GLU A 463 6.24 13.75 -17.41
C GLU A 463 4.90 13.02 -17.32
N SER A 464 3.78 13.73 -17.16
CA SER A 464 2.43 13.17 -17.23
C SER A 464 2.20 12.45 -18.56
N PHE A 465 2.54 13.08 -19.69
CA PHE A 465 2.42 12.46 -21.02
C PHE A 465 3.29 11.19 -21.18
N ARG A 466 4.46 11.16 -20.53
CA ARG A 466 5.37 10.01 -20.56
C ARG A 466 4.91 8.87 -19.64
N SER A 467 4.34 9.20 -18.49
CA SER A 467 3.91 8.23 -17.47
C SER A 467 2.74 7.37 -17.95
N GLY A 468 1.85 7.95 -18.76
CA GLY A 468 0.63 7.27 -19.21
C GLY A 468 -0.35 6.98 -18.08
N ASP A 469 -0.23 7.68 -16.95
CA ASP A 469 -1.10 7.50 -15.80
C ASP A 469 -2.52 8.02 -16.12
N PRO A 470 -3.57 7.17 -16.09
CA PRO A 470 -4.93 7.58 -16.36
C PRO A 470 -5.44 8.66 -15.40
N GLU A 471 -4.94 8.71 -14.16
CA GLU A 471 -5.35 9.72 -13.17
C GLU A 471 -4.86 11.12 -13.56
N THR A 472 -3.73 11.19 -14.27
CA THR A 472 -3.17 12.46 -14.80
C THR A 472 -3.45 12.65 -16.29
N ALA A 473 -4.32 11.83 -16.91
CA ALA A 473 -4.53 11.86 -18.35
C ALA A 473 -5.36 13.05 -18.83
N ALA A 474 -6.10 13.74 -17.96
CA ALA A 474 -7.02 14.81 -18.35
C ALA A 474 -6.32 15.96 -19.12
N PRO A 475 -5.20 16.53 -18.65
CA PRO A 475 -4.40 17.49 -19.42
C PRO A 475 -3.93 16.94 -20.77
N ALA A 476 -3.43 15.71 -20.82
CA ALA A 476 -2.96 15.10 -22.07
C ALA A 476 -4.08 14.92 -23.10
N VAL A 477 -5.25 14.43 -22.67
CA VAL A 477 -6.45 14.29 -23.51
C VAL A 477 -6.92 15.65 -24.00
N PHE A 478 -6.94 16.66 -23.14
CA PHE A 478 -7.29 18.03 -23.52
C PHE A 478 -6.33 18.59 -24.57
N ALA A 479 -5.02 18.41 -24.38
CA ALA A 479 -4.00 18.82 -25.35
C ALA A 479 -4.20 18.16 -26.72
N ILE A 480 -4.52 16.86 -26.74
CA ILE A 480 -4.83 16.11 -27.97
C ILE A 480 -6.08 16.67 -28.66
N VAL A 481 -7.16 16.93 -27.93
CA VAL A 481 -8.41 17.46 -28.49
C VAL A 481 -8.17 18.86 -29.06
N VAL A 482 -7.53 19.75 -28.31
CA VAL A 482 -7.23 21.12 -28.77
C VAL A 482 -6.34 21.08 -30.01
N THR A 483 -5.30 20.25 -30.02
CA THR A 483 -4.43 20.01 -31.18
C THR A 483 -5.24 19.56 -32.40
N ALA A 484 -6.12 18.57 -32.23
CA ALA A 484 -6.92 18.03 -33.31
C ALA A 484 -7.89 19.08 -33.88
N VAL A 485 -8.49 19.91 -33.02
CA VAL A 485 -9.39 21.00 -33.42
C VAL A 485 -8.63 22.08 -34.20
N ILE A 486 -7.52 22.59 -33.66
CA ILE A 486 -6.71 23.63 -34.33
C ILE A 486 -6.22 23.15 -35.69
N ALA A 487 -5.61 21.95 -35.73
CA ALA A 487 -5.13 21.37 -36.98
C ALA A 487 -6.27 21.06 -37.95
N GLY A 488 -7.42 20.62 -37.44
CA GLY A 488 -8.63 20.32 -38.21
C GLY A 488 -9.21 21.55 -38.89
N ILE A 489 -9.33 22.67 -38.16
CA ILE A 489 -9.73 23.97 -38.72
C ILE A 489 -8.79 24.36 -39.86
N GLY A 490 -7.47 24.29 -39.63
CA GLY A 490 -6.48 24.56 -40.68
C GLY A 490 -6.67 23.69 -41.92
N GLU A 491 -6.85 22.38 -41.73
CA GLU A 491 -7.08 21.43 -42.82
C GLU A 491 -8.37 21.73 -43.59
N VAL A 492 -9.49 22.02 -42.91
CA VAL A 492 -10.80 22.27 -43.53
C VAL A 492 -10.82 23.56 -44.34
N PHE A 493 -10.12 24.62 -43.90
CA PHE A 493 -10.12 25.89 -44.61
C PHE A 493 -8.98 25.99 -45.64
N PHE A 494 -7.77 25.54 -45.31
CA PHE A 494 -6.56 25.80 -46.09
C PHE A 494 -5.94 24.56 -46.76
N ASP A 495 -6.58 23.40 -46.69
CA ASP A 495 -6.02 22.10 -47.11
C ASP A 495 -4.76 21.68 -46.32
N ARG A 496 -4.41 22.41 -45.26
CA ARG A 496 -3.13 22.24 -44.53
C ARG A 496 -3.26 22.64 -43.07
N SER A 497 -2.68 21.84 -42.18
CA SER A 497 -2.38 22.26 -40.80
C SER A 497 -1.05 23.03 -40.74
N LEU A 498 -0.77 23.69 -39.62
CA LEU A 498 0.47 24.45 -39.40
C LEU A 498 1.72 23.59 -39.66
N GLY A 499 1.76 22.40 -39.05
CA GLY A 499 2.82 21.45 -39.25
C GLY A 499 2.98 21.07 -40.71
N LYS A 500 1.87 20.74 -41.39
CA LYS A 500 1.89 20.41 -42.84
C LYS A 500 2.42 21.57 -43.69
N VAL A 501 2.10 22.82 -43.37
CA VAL A 501 2.67 23.98 -44.07
C VAL A 501 4.20 23.98 -43.94
N ILE A 502 4.71 23.80 -42.72
CA ILE A 502 6.15 23.82 -42.43
C ILE A 502 6.90 22.68 -43.13
N VAL A 503 6.34 21.47 -43.13
CA VAL A 503 6.96 20.30 -43.78
C VAL A 503 6.64 20.15 -45.27
N GLY A 504 5.99 21.14 -45.88
CA GLY A 504 5.67 21.17 -47.31
C GLY A 504 4.61 20.15 -47.77
N GLY A 505 3.72 19.74 -46.85
CA GLY A 505 2.60 18.84 -47.11
C GLY A 505 1.30 19.56 -47.43
N ARG A 506 0.40 18.89 -48.16
CA ARG A 506 -0.98 19.32 -48.38
C ARG A 506 -1.93 18.13 -48.40
N VAL A 507 -3.19 18.35 -48.01
CA VAL A 507 -4.26 17.37 -48.20
C VAL A 507 -4.79 17.50 -49.63
N SER A 508 -4.86 16.40 -50.36
CA SER A 508 -5.42 16.33 -51.71
C SER A 508 -6.41 15.17 -51.78
N SER A 509 -7.37 15.25 -52.69
CA SER A 509 -8.21 14.10 -53.02
C SER A 509 -7.39 13.07 -53.83
N LEU A 510 -7.85 11.82 -53.90
CA LEU A 510 -7.14 10.74 -54.60
C LEU A 510 -7.03 10.96 -56.12
N ASP A 511 -7.92 11.78 -56.68
CA ASP A 511 -7.89 12.25 -58.07
C ASP A 511 -6.88 13.39 -58.31
N GLY A 512 -6.19 13.84 -57.26
CA GLY A 512 -5.21 14.93 -57.33
C GLY A 512 -5.81 16.33 -57.25
N THR A 513 -7.14 16.44 -57.23
CA THR A 513 -7.83 17.71 -57.02
C THR A 513 -7.80 18.13 -55.54
N ARG A 514 -8.28 19.33 -55.25
CA ARG A 514 -8.49 19.78 -53.86
C ARG A 514 -9.62 18.96 -53.23
N GLY A 515 -9.37 18.43 -52.03
CA GLY A 515 -10.38 17.71 -51.28
C GLY A 515 -11.58 18.61 -50.96
N THR A 516 -12.79 18.08 -51.06
CA THR A 516 -13.98 18.84 -50.69
C THR A 516 -13.96 19.18 -49.20
N ALA A 517 -14.66 20.24 -48.78
CA ALA A 517 -14.74 20.62 -47.36
C ALA A 517 -15.27 19.47 -46.49
N VAL A 518 -16.21 18.67 -47.02
CA VAL A 518 -16.76 17.48 -46.34
C VAL A 518 -15.70 16.40 -46.15
N GLN A 519 -14.91 16.09 -47.19
CA GLN A 519 -13.81 15.13 -47.08
C GLN A 519 -12.77 15.58 -46.05
N ARG A 520 -12.41 16.87 -46.07
CA ARG A 520 -11.44 17.45 -45.13
C ARG A 520 -11.98 17.46 -43.69
N GLY A 521 -13.27 17.75 -43.51
CA GLY A 521 -13.93 17.68 -42.21
C GLY A 521 -13.99 16.27 -41.64
N LEU A 522 -14.41 15.28 -42.45
CA LEU A 522 -14.42 13.87 -42.06
C LEU A 522 -13.01 13.39 -41.69
N ARG A 523 -12.00 13.76 -42.49
CA ARG A 523 -10.60 13.47 -42.21
C ARG A 523 -10.14 14.05 -40.87
N ALA A 524 -10.47 15.31 -40.57
CA ALA A 524 -10.12 15.96 -39.31
C ALA A 524 -10.77 15.27 -38.11
N LEU A 525 -12.04 14.89 -38.22
CA LEU A 525 -12.75 14.14 -37.18
C LEU A 525 -12.09 12.77 -36.92
N LEU A 526 -11.77 12.02 -37.98
CA LEU A 526 -11.10 10.73 -37.86
C LEU A 526 -9.68 10.87 -37.31
N LYS A 527 -8.95 11.94 -37.66
CA LYS A 527 -7.63 12.25 -37.08
C LYS A 527 -7.75 12.44 -35.56
N MET A 528 -8.77 13.13 -35.07
CA MET A 528 -9.03 13.29 -33.63
C MET A 528 -9.21 11.93 -32.95
N ILE A 529 -10.05 11.05 -33.52
CA ILE A 529 -10.27 9.70 -32.97
C ILE A 529 -8.97 8.90 -32.93
N VAL A 530 -8.15 8.95 -34.00
CA VAL A 530 -6.86 8.25 -34.05
C VAL A 530 -5.86 8.80 -33.03
N LEU A 531 -5.88 10.11 -32.75
CA LEU A 531 -5.02 10.70 -31.72
C LEU A 531 -5.44 10.31 -30.30
N LEU A 532 -6.75 10.17 -30.06
CA LEU A 532 -7.29 9.67 -28.79
C LEU A 532 -7.07 8.16 -28.62
N LEU A 533 -6.89 7.43 -29.71
CA LEU A 533 -6.67 5.98 -29.73
C LEU A 533 -5.39 5.63 -30.52
N PRO A 534 -4.19 5.89 -29.95
CA PRO A 534 -2.90 5.71 -30.65
C PRO A 534 -2.69 4.36 -31.35
N PRO A 535 -3.18 3.21 -30.85
CA PRO A 535 -3.06 1.94 -31.58
C PRO A 535 -3.67 1.96 -32.98
N LEU A 536 -4.68 2.79 -33.25
CA LEU A 536 -5.26 2.93 -34.60
C LEU A 536 -4.28 3.56 -35.60
N ALA A 537 -3.28 4.31 -35.12
CA ALA A 537 -2.25 4.90 -35.98
C ALA A 537 -1.33 3.85 -36.61
N LEU A 538 -1.22 2.64 -36.02
CA LEU A 538 -0.42 1.54 -36.59
C LEU A 538 -0.88 1.11 -37.98
N LEU A 539 -2.15 1.35 -38.34
CA LEU A 539 -2.66 1.09 -39.68
C LEU A 539 -1.88 1.83 -40.77
N VAL A 540 -1.32 3.00 -40.45
CA VAL A 540 -0.50 3.79 -41.38
C VAL A 540 0.74 3.02 -41.83
N VAL A 541 1.31 2.18 -40.95
CA VAL A 541 2.52 1.40 -41.24
C VAL A 541 2.21 0.22 -42.17
N ILE A 542 0.95 -0.25 -42.16
CA ILE A 542 0.53 -1.44 -42.91
C ILE A 542 0.13 -1.08 -44.35
N ASP A 543 -0.37 0.14 -44.61
CA ASP A 543 -0.70 0.58 -45.97
C ASP A 543 0.60 0.97 -46.72
N PRO A 544 0.86 0.39 -47.91
CA PRO A 544 2.10 0.64 -48.67
C PRO A 544 2.23 2.10 -49.14
N LEU A 545 1.12 2.85 -49.20
CA LEU A 545 1.11 4.29 -49.52
C LEU A 545 1.16 5.17 -48.25
N GLY A 546 1.32 4.55 -47.08
CA GLY A 546 1.34 5.22 -45.78
C GLY A 546 0.03 5.93 -45.45
N ARG A 547 -1.12 5.44 -45.92
CA ARG A 547 -2.44 6.00 -45.62
C ARG A 547 -2.94 5.46 -44.29
N GLY A 548 -3.36 6.35 -43.40
CA GLY A 548 -4.07 5.97 -42.18
C GLY A 548 -5.57 5.81 -42.42
N MET A 549 -6.27 5.42 -41.35
CA MET A 549 -7.74 5.37 -41.35
C MET A 549 -8.38 6.70 -41.81
N PRO A 550 -7.89 7.90 -41.41
CA PRO A 550 -8.45 9.16 -41.86
C PRO A 550 -8.36 9.35 -43.38
N GLU A 551 -7.22 9.01 -44.00
CA GLU A 551 -7.01 9.05 -45.45
C GLU A 551 -7.96 8.13 -46.19
N LEU A 552 -8.04 6.86 -45.76
CA LEU A 552 -8.78 5.81 -46.44
C LEU A 552 -10.29 6.11 -46.47
N LEU A 553 -10.86 6.48 -45.32
CA LEU A 553 -12.30 6.75 -45.19
C LEU A 553 -12.71 8.08 -45.81
N SER A 554 -11.86 9.10 -45.77
CA SER A 554 -12.15 10.40 -46.40
C SER A 554 -11.83 10.45 -47.90
N ARG A 555 -11.22 9.39 -48.44
CA ARG A 555 -10.68 9.34 -49.83
C ARG A 555 -9.71 10.51 -50.10
N THR A 556 -8.83 10.77 -49.14
CA THR A 556 -7.78 11.81 -49.26
C THR A 556 -6.39 11.22 -49.13
N CYS A 557 -5.39 11.96 -49.61
CA CYS A 557 -3.98 11.65 -49.44
C CYS A 557 -3.23 12.92 -49.00
N VAL A 558 -2.21 12.76 -48.17
CA VAL A 558 -1.27 13.85 -47.87
C VAL A 558 -0.16 13.79 -48.91
N THR A 559 -0.07 14.81 -49.76
CA THR A 559 0.91 14.89 -50.85
C THR A 559 1.98 15.92 -50.53
N THR A 560 3.18 15.71 -51.09
CA THR A 560 4.25 16.70 -51.05
C THR A 560 4.08 17.73 -52.17
N LYS A 561 4.54 18.96 -51.94
CA LYS A 561 4.47 20.07 -52.90
C LYS A 561 5.43 19.92 -54.09
N ASP A 562 5.95 18.72 -54.39
CA ASP A 562 6.81 18.55 -55.56
C ASP A 562 6.03 19.07 -56.77
N ARG A 563 6.60 20.12 -57.37
CA ARG A 563 6.01 20.90 -58.46
C ARG A 563 5.73 19.89 -59.55
N ILE A 564 4.45 19.58 -59.80
CA ILE A 564 4.05 18.91 -61.02
C ILE A 564 4.56 19.85 -62.11
N ASP A 565 5.64 19.47 -62.79
CA ASP A 565 6.10 20.23 -63.95
C ASP A 565 4.96 20.16 -64.96
N PRO A 566 4.27 21.28 -65.24
CA PRO A 566 3.12 21.27 -66.14
C PRO A 566 3.55 20.80 -67.55
N GLU A 567 4.83 20.95 -67.90
CA GLU A 567 5.41 20.45 -69.16
C GLU A 567 5.42 18.91 -69.28
N ALA A 568 5.50 18.16 -68.18
CA ALA A 568 5.47 16.70 -68.23
C ALA A 568 4.06 16.14 -68.51
N ALA A 569 3.00 16.92 -68.25
CA ALA A 569 1.62 16.52 -68.52
C ALA A 569 1.17 16.78 -69.97
N GLU A 570 1.85 17.66 -70.71
CA GLU A 570 1.59 17.91 -72.14
C GLU A 570 2.38 16.98 -73.09
N ALA A 571 3.40 16.27 -72.59
CA ALA A 571 4.27 15.45 -73.45
C ALA A 571 3.68 14.10 -73.90
N ASP A 572 2.51 13.67 -73.39
CA ASP A 572 1.93 12.34 -73.66
C ASP A 572 0.62 12.38 -74.50
N THR A 573 0.29 13.51 -75.14
CA THR A 573 -0.79 13.57 -76.14
C THR A 573 -0.28 13.34 -77.57
N GLY A 574 0.71 12.46 -77.75
CA GLY A 574 1.10 11.99 -79.07
C GLY A 574 -0.12 11.43 -79.82
N PRO A 575 -0.29 11.71 -81.12
CA PRO A 575 -1.47 11.27 -81.85
C PRO A 575 -1.64 9.75 -81.74
N PRO A 576 -2.87 9.24 -81.56
CA PRO A 576 -3.11 7.81 -81.45
C PRO A 576 -2.52 7.11 -82.68
N LYS A 577 -1.62 6.14 -82.46
CA LYS A 577 -1.20 5.23 -83.53
C LYS A 577 -2.45 4.51 -84.03
N ALA A 578 -2.77 4.72 -85.30
CA ALA A 578 -3.79 3.95 -85.99
C ALA A 578 -3.25 2.53 -86.21
N ASP A 579 -3.91 1.54 -85.62
CA ASP A 579 -3.83 0.12 -85.99
C ASP A 579 -5.05 -0.25 -86.85
#